data_AF-A0A3V8M2S8-F1
#
_entry.id   AF-A0A3V8M2S8-F1
#
_cell.length_a   1.000
_cell.length_b   1.000
_cell.length_c   1.000
_cell.angle_alpha   90.00
_cell.angle_beta   90.00
_cell.angle_gamma   90.00
#
_symmetry.space_group_name_H-M   'P 1'
#
loop_
_entity.id
_entity.type
_entity.pdbx_description
1 polymer ?
#
loop_
_entity_poly.entity_id
_entity_poly.type
_entity_poly.pdbx_seq_one_letter_code
_entity_poly.pdbx_strand_id
1 'polypeptide(L)'
;MSEINEILKKVTASIEEATGKFNAKAEDALKEAQKSGRLSEETKAAVDKMASEFNALREAEKTLKAAIGELEQHVAQMPLANAKHIVETVGQQVISAEALKTFSASVEGGKRVSIPVNAALISSGVAEGVVEPQRLPGIDTTPKQRLFIRDLIAPGRTSSPAIFWVQQTGFTNKAAVVPENTQKPYSDIAFATKITPVTTVAHMFKASKQILDDFAQLQSTVDAEMRYGLKYVEEQEILFGDGTGVHLHGIVPQASAFSAEFRVEQQNGIDDLRLAMLQAQLARFPASGHVLHFIDWAKIELTKDTLGRYILANPSGLTGPTLWGLPVVATEAAAFKGKFLTGAFNAGAQIFDREDANVVISTENADDFEKNMISIRCEERLALAVKRPEAFIYGSFTVPAPAGA
;
A
#
# COMPACT_ATOMS: atom_id res chain seq x y z
N MET A 1 -37.22 21.09 -14.06
CA MET A 1 -37.33 22.36 -14.82
C MET A 1 -37.30 23.60 -13.91
N SER A 2 -37.95 23.60 -12.73
CA SER A 2 -37.92 24.76 -11.81
C SER A 2 -36.54 25.04 -11.20
N GLU A 3 -35.84 24.02 -10.71
CA GLU A 3 -34.52 24.19 -10.07
C GLU A 3 -33.43 24.64 -11.05
N ILE A 4 -33.46 24.14 -12.29
CA ILE A 4 -32.52 24.54 -13.35
C ILE A 4 -32.74 26.01 -13.73
N ASN A 5 -34.01 26.46 -13.81
CA ASN A 5 -34.34 27.87 -14.07
C ASN A 5 -33.95 28.79 -12.91
N GLU A 6 -34.00 28.32 -11.66
CA GLU A 6 -33.50 29.09 -10.51
C GLU A 6 -31.98 29.20 -10.49
N ILE A 7 -31.25 28.13 -10.84
CA ILE A 7 -29.79 28.17 -10.97
C ILE A 7 -29.38 29.12 -12.10
N LEU A 8 -30.08 29.09 -13.24
CA LEU A 8 -29.85 30.01 -14.35
C LEU A 8 -30.06 31.47 -13.95
N LYS A 9 -31.14 31.77 -13.21
CA LYS A 9 -31.40 33.12 -12.69
C LYS A 9 -30.32 33.59 -11.71
N LYS A 10 -29.82 32.70 -10.84
CA LYS A 10 -28.74 33.03 -9.91
C LYS A 10 -27.41 33.28 -10.62
N VAL A 11 -27.09 32.50 -11.66
CA VAL A 11 -25.87 32.66 -12.45
C VAL A 11 -25.93 33.91 -13.34
N THR A 12 -27.09 34.22 -13.92
CA THR A 12 -27.24 35.49 -14.67
C THR A 12 -27.18 36.71 -13.76
N ALA A 13 -27.79 36.65 -12.57
CA ALA A 13 -27.69 37.73 -11.59
C ALA A 13 -26.25 37.95 -11.09
N SER A 14 -25.48 36.89 -10.86
CA SER A 14 -24.07 37.03 -10.44
C SER A 14 -23.17 37.58 -11.55
N ILE A 15 -23.48 37.29 -12.81
CA ILE A 15 -22.80 37.87 -13.98
C ILE A 15 -23.14 39.35 -14.13
N GLU A 16 -24.40 39.76 -13.92
CA GLU A 16 -24.78 41.18 -13.94
C GLU A 16 -24.09 41.97 -12.82
N GLU A 17 -24.00 41.41 -11.60
CA GLU A 17 -23.24 42.03 -10.51
C GLU A 17 -21.74 42.12 -10.80
N ALA A 18 -21.14 41.07 -11.37
CA ALA A 18 -19.74 41.07 -11.77
C ALA A 18 -19.47 42.08 -12.89
N THR A 19 -20.38 42.22 -13.85
CA THR A 19 -20.31 43.19 -14.95
C THR A 19 -20.44 44.62 -14.43
N GLY A 20 -21.35 44.87 -13.48
CA GLY A 20 -21.48 46.17 -12.82
C GLY A 20 -20.20 46.58 -12.07
N LYS A 21 -19.60 45.64 -11.33
CA LYS A 21 -18.33 45.87 -10.60
C LYS A 21 -17.14 46.07 -11.54
N PHE A 22 -17.10 45.34 -12.66
CA PHE A 22 -16.07 45.52 -13.69
C PHE A 22 -16.18 46.87 -14.38
N ASN A 23 -17.38 47.28 -14.81
CA ASN A 23 -17.58 48.57 -15.47
C ASN A 23 -17.28 49.75 -14.54
N ALA A 24 -17.65 49.68 -13.26
CA ALA A 24 -17.31 50.70 -12.28
C ALA A 24 -15.79 50.85 -12.09
N LYS A 25 -15.07 49.72 -11.95
CA LYS A 25 -13.60 49.74 -11.84
C LYS A 25 -12.91 50.13 -13.15
N ALA A 26 -13.47 49.78 -14.30
CA ALA A 26 -12.95 50.18 -15.61
C ALA A 26 -13.13 51.69 -15.85
N GLU A 27 -14.24 52.28 -15.41
CA GLU A 27 -14.44 53.74 -15.43
C GLU A 27 -13.48 54.46 -14.48
N ASP A 28 -13.24 53.92 -13.28
CA ASP A 28 -12.26 54.49 -12.35
C ASP A 28 -10.83 54.38 -12.89
N ALA A 29 -10.46 53.25 -13.48
CA ALA A 29 -9.17 53.06 -14.15
C ALA A 29 -9.01 53.99 -15.38
N LEU A 30 -10.07 54.26 -16.15
CA LEU A 30 -10.06 55.22 -17.25
C LEU A 30 -9.92 56.67 -16.77
N LYS A 31 -10.60 57.04 -15.67
CA LYS A 31 -10.46 58.38 -15.05
C LYS A 31 -9.07 58.59 -14.47
N GLU A 32 -8.46 57.55 -13.92
CA GLU A 32 -7.09 57.58 -13.39
C GLU A 32 -6.06 57.64 -14.53
N ALA A 33 -6.24 56.84 -15.59
CA ALA A 33 -5.39 56.88 -16.80
C ALA A 33 -5.43 58.24 -17.52
N GLN A 34 -6.59 58.89 -17.58
CA GLN A 34 -6.71 60.24 -18.16
C GLN A 34 -6.05 61.34 -17.31
N LYS A 35 -5.93 61.16 -15.99
CA LYS A 35 -5.33 62.16 -15.08
C LYS A 35 -3.83 62.00 -14.87
N SER A 36 -3.26 60.80 -15.01
CA SER A 36 -1.85 60.53 -14.68
C SER A 36 -1.02 59.89 -15.79
N GLY A 37 -1.59 59.58 -16.95
CA GLY A 37 -0.86 59.11 -18.13
C GLY A 37 -0.17 57.75 -18.01
N ARG A 38 -0.26 57.07 -16.86
CA ARG A 38 0.21 55.69 -16.61
C ARG A 38 -0.70 55.03 -15.57
N LEU A 39 -1.28 53.85 -15.87
CA LEU A 39 -2.00 53.04 -14.89
C LEU A 39 -1.03 52.50 -13.82
N SER A 40 -1.45 52.51 -12.55
CA SER A 40 -0.73 51.87 -11.44
C SER A 40 -0.68 50.34 -11.62
N GLU A 41 0.41 49.69 -11.22
CA GLU A 41 0.59 48.23 -11.33
C GLU A 41 -0.50 47.44 -10.57
N GLU A 42 -0.99 47.99 -9.44
CA GLU A 42 -2.03 47.35 -8.65
C GLU A 42 -3.41 47.37 -9.34
N THR A 43 -3.76 48.44 -10.05
CA THR A 43 -5.02 48.50 -10.81
C THR A 43 -4.96 47.59 -12.03
N LYS A 44 -3.80 47.46 -12.68
CA LYS A 44 -3.61 46.48 -13.77
C LYS A 44 -3.76 45.04 -13.29
N ALA A 45 -3.14 44.67 -12.17
CA ALA A 45 -3.25 43.32 -11.61
C ALA A 45 -4.69 42.99 -11.17
N ALA A 46 -5.43 43.96 -10.62
CA ALA A 46 -6.83 43.77 -10.26
C ALA A 46 -7.75 43.61 -11.49
N VAL A 47 -7.51 44.36 -12.56
CA VAL A 47 -8.26 44.22 -13.82
C VAL A 47 -7.94 42.91 -14.51
N ASP A 48 -6.66 42.49 -14.56
CA ASP A 48 -6.26 41.22 -15.19
C ASP A 48 -6.86 40.00 -14.46
N LYS A 49 -6.89 40.03 -13.11
CA LYS A 49 -7.54 38.97 -12.32
C LYS A 49 -9.05 38.93 -12.51
N MET A 50 -9.70 40.10 -12.62
CA MET A 50 -11.14 40.16 -12.84
C MET A 50 -11.52 39.77 -14.27
N ALA A 51 -10.67 40.06 -15.26
CA ALA A 51 -10.85 39.63 -16.64
C ALA A 51 -10.75 38.11 -16.78
N SER A 52 -9.85 37.45 -16.03
CA SER A 52 -9.76 35.98 -16.05
C SER A 52 -10.98 35.32 -15.40
N GLU A 53 -11.46 35.84 -14.26
CA GLU A 53 -12.69 35.37 -13.60
C GLU A 53 -13.92 35.58 -14.49
N PHE A 54 -14.01 36.72 -15.19
CA PHE A 54 -15.10 37.01 -16.13
C PHE A 54 -15.09 36.06 -17.34
N ASN A 55 -13.93 35.78 -17.92
CA ASN A 55 -13.81 34.83 -19.03
C ASN A 55 -14.21 33.41 -18.61
N ALA A 56 -13.79 32.97 -17.41
CA ALA A 56 -14.17 31.66 -16.88
C ALA A 56 -15.70 31.54 -16.65
N LEU A 57 -16.33 32.59 -16.11
CA LEU A 57 -17.79 32.61 -15.93
C LEU A 57 -18.54 32.62 -17.26
N ARG A 58 -18.01 33.32 -18.29
CA ARG A 58 -18.61 33.35 -19.62
C ARG A 58 -18.46 32.03 -20.36
N GLU A 59 -17.36 31.30 -20.17
CA GLU A 59 -17.21 29.94 -20.65
C GLU A 59 -18.20 28.98 -19.97
N ALA A 60 -18.38 29.10 -18.66
CA ALA A 60 -19.39 28.33 -17.93
C ALA A 60 -20.82 28.64 -18.40
N GLU A 61 -21.15 29.90 -18.72
CA GLU A 61 -22.43 30.26 -19.32
C GLU A 61 -22.60 29.64 -20.72
N LYS A 62 -21.55 29.69 -21.54
CA LYS A 62 -21.58 29.12 -22.89
C LYS A 62 -21.78 27.60 -22.87
N THR A 63 -21.12 26.89 -21.96
CA THR A 63 -21.28 25.44 -21.80
C THR A 63 -22.65 25.08 -21.24
N LEU A 64 -23.18 25.86 -20.30
CA LEU A 64 -24.53 25.65 -19.76
C LEU A 64 -25.61 25.93 -20.81
N LYS A 65 -25.47 26.99 -21.60
CA LYS A 65 -26.37 27.28 -22.74
C LYS A 65 -26.29 26.21 -23.82
N ALA A 66 -25.11 25.69 -24.11
CA ALA A 66 -24.94 24.57 -25.04
C ALA A 66 -25.63 23.29 -24.51
N ALA A 67 -25.46 22.97 -23.22
CA ALA A 67 -26.10 21.82 -22.60
C ALA A 67 -27.64 21.93 -22.58
N ILE A 68 -28.17 23.14 -22.41
CA ILE A 68 -29.63 23.38 -22.48
C ILE A 68 -30.13 23.33 -23.92
N GLY A 69 -29.38 23.87 -24.89
CA GLY A 69 -29.71 23.74 -26.31
C GLY A 69 -29.72 22.28 -26.77
N GLU A 70 -28.76 21.48 -26.31
CA GLU A 70 -28.73 20.03 -26.54
C GLU A 70 -29.90 19.32 -25.84
N LEU A 71 -30.27 19.73 -24.62
CA LEU A 71 -31.43 19.19 -23.90
C LEU A 71 -32.75 19.54 -24.60
N GLU A 72 -32.92 20.77 -25.09
CA GLU A 72 -34.09 21.20 -25.87
C GLU A 72 -34.16 20.46 -27.20
N GLN A 73 -33.02 20.25 -27.87
CA GLN A 73 -32.96 19.48 -29.10
C GLN A 73 -33.25 17.98 -28.86
N HIS A 74 -32.85 17.45 -27.71
CA HIS A 74 -33.17 16.08 -27.28
C HIS A 74 -34.65 15.90 -26.91
N VAL A 75 -35.29 16.95 -26.36
CA VAL A 75 -36.74 16.97 -26.09
C VAL A 75 -37.56 17.13 -27.37
N ALA A 76 -37.08 17.92 -28.34
CA ALA A 76 -37.73 18.14 -29.64
C ALA A 76 -37.62 16.94 -30.61
N GLN A 77 -36.61 16.07 -30.44
CA GLN A 77 -36.39 14.90 -31.30
C GLN A 77 -36.91 13.57 -30.72
N MET A 78 -37.61 13.57 -29.58
CA MET A 78 -38.24 12.34 -29.08
C MET A 78 -39.55 12.01 -29.82
N PRO A 79 -39.77 10.75 -30.24
CA PRO A 79 -41.05 10.30 -30.75
C PRO A 79 -42.15 10.44 -29.70
N LEU A 80 -43.36 10.81 -30.13
CA LEU A 80 -44.55 11.18 -29.35
C LEU A 80 -45.11 10.09 -28.39
N ALA A 81 -44.35 9.04 -28.07
CA ALA A 81 -44.75 7.94 -27.19
C ALA A 81 -44.21 8.06 -25.75
N ASN A 82 -43.16 8.85 -25.49
CA ASN A 82 -42.54 8.95 -24.16
C ASN A 82 -42.82 10.27 -23.40
N ALA A 83 -43.64 11.17 -23.95
CA ALA A 83 -44.02 12.44 -23.31
C ALA A 83 -45.13 12.30 -22.24
N LYS A 84 -45.50 11.09 -21.81
CA LYS A 84 -46.59 10.85 -20.84
C LYS A 84 -46.12 10.72 -19.39
N HIS A 85 -44.81 10.71 -19.13
CA HIS A 85 -44.24 10.45 -17.80
C HIS A 85 -43.72 11.70 -17.07
N ILE A 86 -44.23 12.89 -17.39
CA ILE A 86 -43.88 14.11 -16.67
C ILE A 86 -45.18 14.71 -16.11
N VAL A 87 -45.38 14.45 -14.81
CA VAL A 87 -46.46 14.92 -13.92
C VAL A 87 -47.81 14.19 -14.09
N GLU A 88 -47.85 12.91 -13.73
CA GLU A 88 -49.08 12.33 -13.18
C GLU A 88 -49.01 12.42 -11.65
N THR A 89 -50.00 13.07 -11.05
CA THR A 89 -50.16 13.07 -9.58
C THR A 89 -50.43 11.64 -9.10
N VAL A 90 -50.16 11.34 -7.82
CA VAL A 90 -50.29 9.99 -7.24
C VAL A 90 -51.68 9.38 -7.50
N GLY A 91 -52.73 10.20 -7.60
CA GLY A 91 -54.07 9.76 -7.98
C GLY A 91 -54.21 9.38 -9.46
N GLN A 92 -53.48 10.02 -10.37
CA GLN A 92 -53.46 9.68 -11.79
C GLN A 92 -52.66 8.41 -12.08
N GLN A 93 -51.54 8.13 -11.39
CA GLN A 93 -50.81 6.86 -11.57
C GLN A 93 -51.60 5.61 -11.14
N VAL A 94 -52.48 5.75 -10.14
CA VAL A 94 -53.38 4.66 -9.72
C VAL A 94 -54.49 4.44 -10.76
N ILE A 95 -55.00 5.50 -11.39
CA ILE A 95 -56.06 5.43 -12.40
C ILE A 95 -55.51 5.05 -13.81
N SER A 96 -54.27 5.44 -14.11
CA SER A 96 -53.61 5.21 -15.41
C SER A 96 -52.96 3.83 -15.51
N ALA A 97 -52.80 3.11 -14.40
CA ALA A 97 -52.40 1.72 -14.40
C ALA A 97 -53.43 0.87 -15.18
N GLU A 98 -53.01 0.35 -16.33
CA GLU A 98 -53.79 -0.56 -17.20
C GLU A 98 -54.37 -1.76 -16.41
N ALA A 99 -53.70 -2.13 -15.30
CA ALA A 99 -54.12 -3.14 -14.33
C ALA A 99 -55.47 -2.85 -13.63
N LEU A 100 -55.82 -1.58 -13.37
CA LEU A 100 -57.08 -1.20 -12.68
C LEU A 100 -58.27 -1.11 -13.65
N LYS A 101 -58.01 -0.82 -14.93
CA LYS A 101 -59.01 -0.94 -16.01
C LYS A 101 -59.36 -2.41 -16.30
N THR A 102 -58.38 -3.31 -16.27
CA THR A 102 -58.64 -4.76 -16.35
C THR A 102 -59.31 -5.32 -15.10
N PHE A 103 -59.04 -4.75 -13.92
CA PHE A 103 -59.66 -5.17 -12.66
C PHE A 103 -61.13 -4.73 -12.52
N SER A 104 -61.50 -3.56 -13.06
CA SER A 104 -62.90 -3.12 -13.13
C SER A 104 -63.71 -3.82 -14.23
N ALA A 105 -63.06 -4.31 -15.28
CA ALA A 105 -63.70 -5.07 -16.37
C ALA A 105 -63.81 -6.59 -16.10
N SER A 106 -62.98 -7.16 -15.22
CA SER A 106 -63.05 -8.56 -14.82
C SER A 106 -62.96 -8.70 -13.31
N VAL A 107 -64.11 -8.68 -12.65
CA VAL A 107 -64.27 -9.09 -11.25
C VAL A 107 -64.28 -10.62 -11.21
N GLU A 108 -63.11 -11.24 -11.38
CA GLU A 108 -62.88 -12.64 -11.01
C GLU A 108 -61.94 -12.67 -9.81
N GLY A 109 -62.45 -13.20 -8.69
CA GLY A 109 -61.72 -13.25 -7.42
C GLY A 109 -60.44 -14.08 -7.52
N GLY A 110 -59.35 -13.54 -6.96
CA GLY A 110 -58.14 -14.33 -6.65
C GLY A 110 -56.81 -13.86 -7.21
N LYS A 111 -56.73 -12.80 -8.02
CA LYS A 111 -55.43 -12.28 -8.51
C LYS A 111 -54.87 -11.19 -7.59
N ARG A 112 -53.77 -11.49 -6.89
CA ARG A 112 -52.94 -10.50 -6.18
C ARG A 112 -52.06 -9.76 -7.19
N VAL A 113 -52.27 -8.45 -7.32
CA VAL A 113 -51.41 -7.55 -8.10
C VAL A 113 -50.42 -6.89 -7.13
N SER A 114 -49.13 -7.14 -7.33
CA SER A 114 -48.06 -6.44 -6.60
C SER A 114 -47.57 -5.29 -7.46
N ILE A 115 -47.80 -4.06 -7.01
CA ILE A 115 -47.29 -2.84 -7.63
C ILE A 115 -46.02 -2.48 -6.86
N PRO A 116 -44.82 -2.50 -7.48
CA PRO A 116 -43.60 -2.06 -6.83
C PRO A 116 -43.66 -0.53 -6.70
N VAL A 117 -44.11 -0.05 -5.55
CA VAL A 117 -44.06 1.37 -5.23
C VAL A 117 -42.62 1.67 -4.83
N ASN A 118 -41.82 2.23 -5.75
CA ASN A 118 -40.59 2.94 -5.39
C ASN A 118 -40.99 4.25 -4.70
N ALA A 119 -41.49 4.13 -3.46
CA ALA A 119 -41.76 5.27 -2.60
C ALA A 119 -40.42 5.79 -2.09
N ALA A 120 -39.83 6.74 -2.81
CA ALA A 120 -38.93 7.70 -2.19
C ALA A 120 -39.77 8.51 -1.18
N LEU A 121 -39.83 8.03 0.06
CA LEU A 121 -40.45 8.73 1.19
C LEU A 121 -39.69 10.03 1.41
N ILE A 122 -40.27 11.15 1.00
CA ILE A 122 -39.77 12.52 1.24
C ILE A 122 -40.16 13.00 2.66
N SER A 123 -40.35 12.08 3.62
CA SER A 123 -40.66 12.44 5.00
C SER A 123 -39.36 12.86 5.70
N SER A 124 -39.13 14.16 5.81
CA SER A 124 -38.00 14.76 6.53
C SER A 124 -38.14 14.68 8.06
N GLY A 125 -38.62 13.56 8.59
CA GLY A 125 -38.99 13.40 10.00
C GLY A 125 -39.01 11.95 10.46
N VAL A 126 -38.11 11.13 9.92
CA VAL A 126 -37.92 9.75 10.34
C VAL A 126 -37.05 9.78 11.60
N ALA A 127 -37.60 9.32 12.75
CA ALA A 127 -36.85 9.26 14.00
C ALA A 127 -35.58 8.40 13.85
N GLU A 128 -34.50 8.75 14.56
CA GLU A 128 -33.27 7.95 14.63
C GLU A 128 -33.62 6.47 14.91
N GLY A 129 -33.27 5.58 13.98
CA GLY A 129 -33.50 4.13 14.09
C GLY A 129 -34.66 3.54 13.27
N VAL A 130 -35.47 4.34 12.56
CA VAL A 130 -36.54 3.81 11.68
C VAL A 130 -35.99 3.32 10.33
N VAL A 131 -34.89 3.89 9.86
CA VAL A 131 -34.06 3.27 8.81
C VAL A 131 -32.91 2.59 9.54
N GLU A 132 -32.84 1.27 9.46
CA GLU A 132 -31.68 0.53 9.97
C GLU A 132 -30.42 1.11 9.31
N PRO A 133 -29.44 1.61 10.09
CA PRO A 133 -28.16 2.01 9.53
C PRO A 133 -27.58 0.83 8.76
N GLN A 134 -27.29 1.02 7.47
CA GLN A 134 -26.65 -0.02 6.68
C GLN A 134 -25.29 -0.32 7.30
N ARG A 135 -25.19 -1.45 8.00
CA ARG A 135 -23.91 -1.96 8.47
C ARG A 135 -23.11 -2.38 7.25
N LEU A 136 -21.99 -1.70 6.99
CA LEU A 136 -21.09 -2.12 5.93
C LEU A 136 -20.59 -3.54 6.27
N PRO A 137 -20.77 -4.53 5.38
CA PRO A 137 -20.19 -5.85 5.59
C PRO A 137 -18.67 -5.74 5.43
N GLY A 138 -17.93 -5.93 6.52
CA GLY A 138 -16.50 -5.61 6.54
C GLY A 138 -16.02 -5.23 7.94
N ILE A 139 -14.78 -5.57 8.24
CA ILE A 139 -14.00 -4.89 9.28
C ILE A 139 -12.94 -4.09 8.55
N ASP A 140 -12.83 -2.80 8.87
CA ASP A 140 -11.75 -1.97 8.36
C ASP A 140 -10.45 -2.42 9.03
N THR A 141 -9.62 -3.14 8.28
CA THR A 141 -8.32 -3.64 8.76
C THR A 141 -7.23 -2.67 8.35
N THR A 142 -6.37 -2.29 9.31
CA THR A 142 -5.19 -1.47 9.03
C THR A 142 -4.35 -2.11 7.91
N PRO A 143 -3.82 -1.32 6.95
CA PRO A 143 -2.95 -1.84 5.90
C PRO A 143 -1.75 -2.59 6.50
N LYS A 144 -1.50 -3.79 5.99
CA LYS A 144 -0.38 -4.65 6.39
C LYS A 144 0.79 -4.48 5.45
N GLN A 145 2.00 -4.49 6.00
CA GLN A 145 3.20 -4.60 5.18
C GLN A 145 3.23 -5.98 4.53
N ARG A 146 3.71 -6.07 3.29
CA ARG A 146 4.11 -7.37 2.75
C ARG A 146 5.40 -7.80 3.43
N LEU A 147 5.41 -9.04 3.91
CA LEU A 147 6.58 -9.73 4.46
C LEU A 147 7.25 -10.46 3.30
N PHE A 148 8.58 -10.39 3.22
CA PHE A 148 9.33 -10.79 2.02
C PHE A 148 10.60 -11.58 2.33
N ILE A 149 11.07 -11.55 3.58
CA ILE A 149 12.41 -12.05 3.89
C ILE A 149 12.43 -13.57 3.92
N ARG A 150 11.35 -14.17 4.43
CA ARG A 150 11.16 -15.62 4.39
C ARG A 150 11.18 -16.18 2.97
N ASP A 151 10.61 -15.44 2.00
CA ASP A 151 10.57 -15.85 0.59
C ASP A 151 11.95 -15.80 -0.10
N LEU A 152 12.91 -15.05 0.47
CA LEU A 152 14.28 -14.99 -0.03
C LEU A 152 15.15 -16.14 0.48
N ILE A 153 14.79 -16.77 1.59
CA ILE A 153 15.58 -17.80 2.26
C ILE A 153 15.17 -19.18 1.74
N ALA A 154 16.13 -20.11 1.63
CA ALA A 154 15.82 -21.47 1.21
C ALA A 154 14.92 -22.17 2.25
N PRO A 155 13.78 -22.76 1.85
CA PRO A 155 12.90 -23.50 2.76
C PRO A 155 13.45 -24.89 3.10
N GLY A 156 12.98 -25.44 4.22
CA GLY A 156 13.35 -26.76 4.72
C GLY A 156 12.37 -27.22 5.80
N ARG A 157 12.30 -28.52 6.05
CA ARG A 157 11.50 -29.09 7.15
C ARG A 157 12.37 -29.93 8.07
N THR A 158 12.03 -29.95 9.35
CA THR A 158 12.71 -30.80 10.35
C THR A 158 11.70 -31.47 11.26
N SER A 159 12.01 -32.68 11.73
CA SER A 159 11.27 -33.36 12.80
C SER A 159 12.04 -33.39 14.13
N SER A 160 13.27 -32.86 14.15
CA SER A 160 14.15 -32.84 15.32
C SER A 160 14.01 -31.51 16.09
N PRO A 161 14.09 -31.50 17.43
CA PRO A 161 14.10 -30.28 18.24
C PRO A 161 15.36 -29.42 18.06
N ALA A 162 16.41 -29.95 17.44
CA ALA A 162 17.60 -29.20 17.04
C ALA A 162 18.19 -29.78 15.75
N ILE A 163 18.83 -28.92 14.96
CA ILE A 163 19.48 -29.30 13.71
C ILE A 163 20.98 -29.29 13.93
N PHE A 164 21.59 -30.47 13.75
CA PHE A 164 23.03 -30.64 13.72
C PHE A 164 23.49 -30.52 12.28
N TRP A 165 24.37 -29.56 12.02
CA TRP A 165 24.91 -29.36 10.67
C TRP A 165 26.39 -29.00 10.73
N VAL A 166 27.09 -29.31 9.65
CA VAL A 166 28.53 -29.08 9.53
C VAL A 166 28.75 -27.88 8.64
N GLN A 167 29.43 -26.88 9.18
CA GLN A 167 29.88 -25.70 8.47
C GLN A 167 31.31 -25.92 8.00
N GLN A 168 31.57 -25.79 6.69
CA GLN A 168 32.96 -25.72 6.22
C GLN A 168 33.52 -24.32 6.53
N THR A 169 34.47 -24.19 7.44
CA THR A 169 35.00 -22.90 7.88
C THR A 169 36.18 -22.41 7.04
N GLY A 170 36.86 -23.31 6.33
CA GLY A 170 38.01 -22.93 5.50
C GLY A 170 38.26 -23.91 4.37
N PHE A 171 38.72 -23.38 3.24
CA PHE A 171 39.28 -24.17 2.15
C PHE A 171 40.57 -23.52 1.65
N THR A 172 41.71 -24.08 2.04
CA THR A 172 43.01 -23.66 1.52
C THR A 172 43.34 -24.51 0.31
N ASN A 173 42.98 -24.02 -0.89
CA ASN A 173 43.33 -24.68 -2.14
C ASN A 173 44.77 -24.33 -2.52
N LYS A 174 45.69 -25.30 -2.39
CA LYS A 174 47.08 -25.14 -2.85
C LYS A 174 47.32 -25.85 -4.18
N ALA A 175 46.28 -26.19 -4.94
CA ALA A 175 46.44 -26.82 -6.25
C ALA A 175 47.28 -25.94 -7.18
N ALA A 176 48.35 -26.52 -7.72
CA ALA A 176 49.24 -25.89 -8.69
C ALA A 176 49.65 -26.92 -9.74
N VAL A 177 50.16 -26.46 -10.90
CA VAL A 177 50.79 -27.33 -11.89
C VAL A 177 52.16 -27.73 -11.35
N VAL A 178 52.35 -29.03 -11.12
CA VAL A 178 53.56 -29.57 -10.47
C VAL A 178 54.36 -30.38 -11.49
N PRO A 179 55.62 -30.02 -11.78
CA PRO A 179 56.51 -30.81 -12.65
C PRO A 179 56.74 -32.22 -12.11
N GLU A 180 57.11 -33.15 -13.01
CA GLU A 180 57.49 -34.50 -12.61
C GLU A 180 58.64 -34.48 -11.58
N ASN A 181 58.55 -35.39 -10.59
CA ASN A 181 59.52 -35.55 -9.49
C ASN A 181 59.59 -34.42 -8.44
N THR A 182 58.54 -33.60 -8.29
CA THR A 182 58.44 -32.61 -7.19
C THR A 182 57.28 -32.89 -6.23
N GLN A 183 57.41 -32.47 -4.97
CA GLN A 183 56.39 -32.70 -3.94
C GLN A 183 55.10 -31.94 -4.27
N LYS A 184 53.99 -32.67 -4.31
CA LYS A 184 52.67 -32.09 -4.58
C LYS A 184 52.18 -31.30 -3.36
N PRO A 185 51.59 -30.11 -3.55
CA PRO A 185 51.05 -29.30 -2.47
C PRO A 185 49.78 -29.95 -1.88
N TYR A 186 49.68 -29.98 -0.55
CA TYR A 186 48.49 -30.43 0.16
C TYR A 186 47.48 -29.28 0.31
N SER A 187 46.23 -29.54 -0.05
CA SER A 187 45.11 -28.65 0.25
C SER A 187 44.44 -29.08 1.56
N ASP A 188 43.85 -28.13 2.28
CA ASP A 188 43.21 -28.37 3.58
C ASP A 188 41.77 -27.86 3.58
N ILE A 189 40.87 -28.61 4.22
CA ILE A 189 39.45 -28.25 4.39
C ILE A 189 39.11 -28.36 5.88
N ALA A 190 38.70 -27.23 6.47
CA ALA A 190 38.27 -27.18 7.86
C ALA A 190 36.73 -27.25 7.97
N PHE A 191 36.25 -28.02 8.93
CA PHE A 191 34.83 -28.18 9.25
C PHE A 191 34.59 -27.87 10.73
N ALA A 192 33.48 -27.20 11.02
CA ALA A 192 32.98 -26.95 12.37
C ALA A 192 31.56 -27.49 12.49
N THR A 193 31.25 -28.17 13.59
CA THR A 193 29.89 -28.61 13.91
C THR A 193 29.12 -27.46 14.55
N LYS A 194 27.93 -27.16 14.04
CA LYS A 194 26.98 -26.23 14.68
C LYS A 194 25.68 -26.94 15.03
N ILE A 195 25.08 -26.49 16.12
CA ILE A 195 23.78 -26.94 16.61
C ILE A 195 22.86 -25.73 16.59
N THR A 196 21.79 -25.80 15.82
CA THR A 196 20.75 -24.76 15.80
C THR A 196 19.50 -25.32 16.49
N PRO A 197 19.10 -24.79 17.66
CA PRO A 197 17.86 -25.22 18.31
C PRO A 197 16.64 -24.74 17.53
N VAL A 198 15.55 -25.49 17.62
CA VAL A 198 14.23 -25.04 17.16
C VAL A 198 13.62 -24.14 18.21
N THR A 199 13.23 -22.95 17.78
CA THR A 199 12.58 -21.92 18.60
C THR A 199 11.08 -21.89 18.34
N THR A 200 10.28 -21.56 19.36
CA THR A 200 8.82 -21.43 19.23
C THR A 200 8.46 -19.96 19.24
N VAL A 201 7.79 -19.49 18.19
CA VAL A 201 7.20 -18.15 18.11
C VAL A 201 5.71 -18.31 18.31
N ALA A 202 5.15 -17.65 19.33
CA ALA A 202 3.74 -17.77 19.64
C ALA A 202 3.16 -16.46 20.17
N HIS A 203 1.87 -16.26 19.92
CA HIS A 203 1.07 -15.28 20.64
C HIS A 203 -0.30 -15.84 21.00
N MET A 204 -0.98 -15.18 21.93
CA MET A 204 -2.30 -15.56 22.38
C MET A 204 -3.22 -14.34 22.40
N PHE A 205 -4.45 -14.53 21.95
CA PHE A 205 -5.51 -13.53 21.99
C PHE A 205 -6.69 -14.08 22.81
N LYS A 206 -7.36 -13.20 23.57
CA LYS A 206 -8.60 -13.55 24.27
C LYS A 206 -9.78 -12.83 23.63
N ALA A 207 -10.83 -13.56 23.31
CA ALA A 207 -12.06 -13.02 22.76
C ALA A 207 -13.27 -13.45 23.60
N SER A 208 -14.34 -12.67 23.62
CA SER A 208 -15.61 -13.12 24.21
C SER A 208 -16.26 -14.17 23.33
N LYS A 209 -16.77 -15.25 23.94
CA LYS A 209 -17.48 -16.32 23.23
C LYS A 209 -18.67 -15.79 22.43
N GLN A 210 -19.47 -14.91 23.03
CA GLN A 210 -20.68 -14.34 22.42
C GLN A 210 -20.34 -13.55 21.15
N ILE A 211 -19.27 -12.74 21.20
CA ILE A 211 -18.83 -11.93 20.06
C ILE A 211 -18.36 -12.82 18.89
N LEU A 212 -17.73 -13.97 19.17
CA LEU A 212 -17.33 -14.91 18.13
C LEU A 212 -18.52 -15.66 17.52
N ASP A 213 -19.50 -16.04 18.33
CA ASP A 213 -20.72 -16.73 17.89
C ASP A 213 -21.61 -15.81 17.03
N ASP A 214 -21.70 -14.53 17.40
CA ASP A 214 -22.56 -13.55 16.71
C ASP A 214 -21.95 -12.97 15.42
N PHE A 215 -20.62 -13.08 15.25
CA PHE A 215 -19.90 -12.49 14.11
C PHE A 215 -18.93 -13.48 13.45
N ALA A 216 -19.44 -14.32 12.55
CA ALA A 216 -18.62 -15.23 11.73
C ALA A 216 -17.48 -14.50 10.96
N GLN A 217 -17.66 -13.23 10.62
CA GLN A 217 -16.62 -12.43 9.96
C GLN A 217 -15.43 -12.11 10.89
N LEU A 218 -15.65 -11.96 12.20
CA LEU A 218 -14.57 -11.71 13.16
C LEU A 218 -13.59 -12.89 13.23
N GLN A 219 -14.09 -14.12 13.09
CA GLN A 219 -13.22 -15.30 13.10
C GLN A 219 -12.20 -15.29 11.97
N SER A 220 -12.63 -14.96 10.74
CA SER A 220 -11.73 -14.87 9.58
C SER A 220 -10.73 -13.72 9.71
N THR A 221 -11.15 -12.58 10.26
CA THR A 221 -10.25 -11.44 10.48
C THR A 221 -9.24 -11.74 11.57
N VAL A 222 -9.65 -12.34 12.69
CA VAL A 222 -8.75 -12.73 13.78
C VAL A 222 -7.72 -13.75 13.30
N ASP A 223 -8.11 -14.74 12.50
CA ASP A 223 -7.16 -15.69 11.91
C ASP A 223 -6.13 -14.98 11.00
N ALA A 224 -6.59 -14.06 10.15
CA ALA A 224 -5.70 -13.28 9.28
C ALA A 224 -4.78 -12.31 10.05
N GLU A 225 -5.23 -11.73 11.15
CA GLU A 225 -4.41 -10.87 12.02
C GLU A 225 -3.39 -11.68 12.82
N MET A 226 -3.79 -12.80 13.39
CA MET A 226 -2.89 -13.65 14.17
C MET A 226 -1.78 -14.24 13.30
N ARG A 227 -2.10 -14.76 12.11
CA ARG A 227 -1.06 -15.24 11.19
C ARG A 227 -0.12 -14.13 10.75
N TYR A 228 -0.62 -12.92 10.54
CA TYR A 228 0.23 -11.77 10.18
C TYR A 228 1.15 -11.36 11.33
N GLY A 229 0.61 -11.20 12.54
CA GLY A 229 1.39 -10.81 13.72
C GLY A 229 2.49 -11.82 14.05
N LEU A 230 2.20 -13.12 13.89
CA LEU A 230 3.19 -14.17 14.06
C LEU A 230 4.32 -14.06 13.02
N LYS A 231 3.99 -13.96 11.72
CA LYS A 231 4.99 -13.79 10.66
C LYS A 231 5.79 -12.48 10.77
N TYR A 232 5.20 -11.42 11.35
CA TYR A 232 5.90 -10.16 11.58
C TYR A 232 7.01 -10.32 12.63
N VAL A 233 6.70 -11.00 13.75
CA VAL A 233 7.71 -11.31 14.79
C VAL A 233 8.73 -12.31 14.26
N GLU A 234 8.31 -13.30 13.48
CA GLU A 234 9.20 -14.23 12.77
C GLU A 234 10.25 -13.47 11.94
N GLU A 235 9.82 -12.52 11.11
CA GLU A 235 10.74 -11.75 10.26
C GLU A 235 11.76 -10.94 11.10
N GLN A 236 11.34 -10.41 12.26
CA GLN A 236 12.23 -9.72 13.18
C GLN A 236 13.28 -10.66 13.79
N GLU A 237 12.88 -11.86 14.21
CA GLU A 237 13.77 -12.88 14.75
C GLU A 237 14.75 -13.43 13.69
N ILE A 238 14.28 -13.66 12.46
CA ILE A 238 15.12 -14.09 11.33
C ILE A 238 16.21 -13.06 11.04
N LEU A 239 15.88 -11.78 11.12
CA LEU A 239 16.83 -10.72 10.84
C LEU A 239 17.75 -10.40 12.01
N PHE A 240 17.19 -10.17 13.20
CA PHE A 240 17.87 -9.53 14.32
C PHE A 240 17.98 -10.40 15.57
N GLY A 241 17.46 -11.63 15.53
CA GLY A 241 17.54 -12.53 16.67
C GLY A 241 18.99 -12.68 17.17
N ASP A 242 19.19 -12.54 18.48
CA ASP A 242 20.51 -12.49 19.09
C ASP A 242 21.16 -13.88 19.31
N GLY A 243 20.41 -14.95 19.05
CA GLY A 243 20.83 -16.33 19.24
C GLY A 243 21.02 -16.74 20.71
N THR A 244 20.53 -15.94 21.66
CA THR A 244 20.64 -16.21 23.10
C THR A 244 19.32 -16.70 23.67
N GLY A 245 19.39 -17.66 24.60
CA GLY A 245 18.22 -18.23 25.26
C GLY A 245 17.27 -18.90 24.26
N VAL A 246 16.14 -18.25 24.00
CA VAL A 246 15.04 -18.76 23.15
C VAL A 246 15.01 -18.06 21.78
N HIS A 247 15.78 -17.00 21.58
CA HIS A 247 15.80 -16.24 20.33
C HIS A 247 16.54 -16.98 19.22
N LEU A 248 16.13 -16.73 17.99
CA LEU A 248 16.82 -17.25 16.81
C LEU A 248 18.17 -16.56 16.68
N HIS A 249 19.14 -17.24 16.07
CA HIS A 249 20.37 -16.57 15.67
C HIS A 249 20.16 -15.97 14.28
N GLY A 250 19.78 -14.69 14.27
CA GLY A 250 19.40 -13.96 13.06
C GLY A 250 20.56 -13.74 12.07
N ILE A 251 20.22 -13.22 10.89
CA ILE A 251 21.17 -12.98 9.81
C ILE A 251 22.10 -11.79 10.13
N VAL A 252 21.56 -10.68 10.65
CA VAL A 252 22.31 -9.43 10.85
C VAL A 252 23.46 -9.59 11.87
N PRO A 253 23.28 -10.23 13.04
CA PRO A 253 24.38 -10.44 13.99
C PRO A 253 25.52 -11.32 13.46
N GLN A 254 25.24 -12.17 12.47
CA GLN A 254 26.22 -13.05 11.83
C GLN A 254 26.81 -12.43 10.57
N ALA A 255 26.19 -11.41 9.99
CA ALA A 255 26.61 -10.83 8.73
C ALA A 255 28.01 -10.20 8.84
N SER A 256 28.75 -10.25 7.75
CA SER A 256 30.02 -9.54 7.62
C SER A 256 29.76 -8.05 7.56
N ALA A 257 30.60 -7.27 8.26
CA ALA A 257 30.55 -5.82 8.17
C ALA A 257 30.89 -5.37 6.74
N PHE A 258 30.16 -4.38 6.25
CA PHE A 258 30.47 -3.73 4.97
C PHE A 258 31.86 -3.08 5.02
N SER A 259 32.69 -3.45 4.05
CA SER A 259 34.01 -2.87 3.86
C SER A 259 34.23 -2.64 2.37
N ALA A 260 34.28 -1.36 1.97
CA ALA A 260 34.58 -0.99 0.60
C ALA A 260 36.06 -1.26 0.28
N GLU A 261 36.33 -2.10 -0.71
CA GLU A 261 37.70 -2.42 -1.16
C GLU A 261 38.40 -1.22 -1.80
N PHE A 262 37.63 -0.33 -2.43
CA PHE A 262 38.10 0.92 -3.00
C PHE A 262 37.04 2.01 -2.84
N ARG A 263 37.48 3.27 -2.91
CA ARG A 263 36.59 4.44 -2.85
C ARG A 263 36.16 4.84 -4.25
N VAL A 264 34.88 5.15 -4.39
CA VAL A 264 34.30 5.70 -5.62
C VAL A 264 34.22 7.22 -5.47
N GLU A 265 34.55 7.96 -6.53
CA GLU A 265 34.33 9.42 -6.56
C GLU A 265 32.82 9.71 -6.56
N GLN A 266 32.36 10.66 -5.74
CA GLN A 266 30.93 10.99 -5.59
C GLN A 266 30.04 9.79 -5.21
N GLN A 267 30.51 9.00 -4.25
CA GLN A 267 29.82 7.81 -3.76
C GLN A 267 28.38 8.10 -3.29
N ASN A 268 27.43 7.36 -3.87
CA ASN A 268 26.02 7.38 -3.50
C ASN A 268 25.57 6.03 -2.93
N GLY A 269 24.37 5.97 -2.34
CA GLY A 269 23.82 4.72 -1.80
C GLY A 269 23.66 3.59 -2.83
N ILE A 270 23.59 3.92 -4.13
CA ILE A 270 23.60 2.94 -5.24
C ILE A 270 24.96 2.23 -5.34
N ASP A 271 26.04 2.97 -5.14
CA ASP A 271 27.41 2.47 -5.22
C ASP A 271 27.73 1.61 -3.99
N ASP A 272 27.25 2.00 -2.81
CA ASP A 272 27.39 1.20 -1.57
C ASP A 272 26.84 -0.22 -1.76
N LEU A 273 25.64 -0.34 -2.34
CA LEU A 273 25.02 -1.63 -2.63
C LEU A 273 25.81 -2.41 -3.67
N ARG A 274 26.37 -1.73 -4.68
CA ARG A 274 27.22 -2.37 -5.70
C ARG A 274 28.53 -2.90 -5.12
N LEU A 275 29.13 -2.15 -4.19
CA LEU A 275 30.34 -2.54 -3.46
C LEU A 275 30.05 -3.69 -2.50
N ALA A 276 28.88 -3.70 -1.86
CA ALA A 276 28.44 -4.85 -1.07
C ALA A 276 28.29 -6.10 -1.94
N MET A 277 27.67 -6.00 -3.13
CA MET A 277 27.64 -7.11 -4.08
C MET A 277 29.05 -7.58 -4.47
N LEU A 278 30.01 -6.67 -4.64
CA LEU A 278 31.40 -7.02 -4.95
C LEU A 278 32.05 -7.79 -3.79
N GLN A 279 31.88 -7.33 -2.55
CA GLN A 279 32.41 -8.03 -1.36
C GLN A 279 31.82 -9.45 -1.24
N ALA A 280 30.52 -9.64 -1.55
CA ALA A 280 29.91 -10.98 -1.54
C ALA A 280 30.49 -11.87 -2.65
N GLN A 281 30.70 -11.29 -3.84
CA GLN A 281 31.31 -11.98 -4.97
C GLN A 281 32.76 -12.40 -4.70
N LEU A 282 33.54 -11.58 -3.99
CA LEU A 282 34.90 -11.91 -3.56
C LEU A 282 34.91 -13.08 -2.57
N ALA A 283 33.88 -13.19 -1.73
CA ALA A 283 33.63 -14.36 -0.89
C ALA A 283 33.09 -15.58 -1.68
N ARG A 284 32.96 -15.48 -3.02
CA ARG A 284 32.42 -16.49 -3.95
C ARG A 284 30.92 -16.80 -3.75
N PHE A 285 30.18 -15.88 -3.15
CA PHE A 285 28.73 -15.97 -3.00
C PHE A 285 28.06 -14.80 -3.73
N PRO A 286 27.57 -14.99 -4.97
CA PRO A 286 26.86 -13.93 -5.68
C PRO A 286 25.58 -13.56 -4.90
N ALA A 287 25.42 -12.26 -4.61
CA ALA A 287 24.25 -11.77 -3.89
C ALA A 287 22.95 -12.07 -4.68
N SER A 288 21.87 -12.39 -3.97
CA SER A 288 20.57 -12.73 -4.54
C SER A 288 19.51 -11.64 -4.32
N GLY A 289 19.75 -10.71 -3.40
CA GLY A 289 18.82 -9.62 -3.11
C GLY A 289 19.40 -8.60 -2.14
N HIS A 290 18.69 -7.48 -2.02
CA HIS A 290 18.98 -6.40 -1.06
C HIS A 290 17.80 -6.24 -0.11
N VAL A 291 18.07 -6.01 1.17
CA VAL A 291 17.08 -5.66 2.19
C VAL A 291 17.43 -4.28 2.76
N LEU A 292 16.45 -3.37 2.74
CA LEU A 292 16.65 -1.98 3.15
C LEU A 292 15.34 -1.35 3.64
N HIS A 293 15.42 -0.19 4.28
CA HIS A 293 14.24 0.49 4.79
C HIS A 293 13.48 1.25 3.67
N PHE A 294 12.15 1.35 3.73
CA PHE A 294 11.34 2.08 2.73
C PHE A 294 11.82 3.52 2.48
N ILE A 295 12.19 4.25 3.54
CA ILE A 295 12.72 5.62 3.44
C ILE A 295 14.02 5.65 2.64
N ASP A 296 14.92 4.69 2.85
CA ASP A 296 16.22 4.69 2.17
C ASP A 296 16.08 4.18 0.73
N TRP A 297 15.10 3.30 0.47
CA TRP A 297 14.71 2.97 -0.90
C TRP A 297 14.28 4.20 -1.69
N ALA A 298 13.37 4.99 -1.12
CA ALA A 298 12.87 6.20 -1.75
C ALA A 298 14.00 7.22 -1.98
N LYS A 299 14.96 7.34 -1.06
CA LYS A 299 16.16 8.19 -1.28
C LYS A 299 16.98 7.71 -2.48
N ILE A 300 17.17 6.40 -2.61
CA ILE A 300 17.91 5.81 -3.73
C ILE A 300 17.17 6.06 -5.05
N GLU A 301 15.84 5.85 -5.09
CA GLU A 301 15.02 6.09 -6.28
C GLU A 301 15.05 7.57 -6.71
N LEU A 302 15.07 8.49 -5.75
CA LEU A 302 15.11 9.93 -5.99
C LEU A 302 16.50 10.47 -6.31
N THR A 303 17.52 9.62 -6.42
CA THR A 303 18.88 10.04 -6.79
C THR A 303 18.88 10.61 -8.22
N LYS A 304 19.46 11.80 -8.38
CA LYS A 304 19.53 12.52 -9.66
C LYS A 304 20.96 12.71 -10.12
N ASP A 305 21.14 12.81 -11.43
CA ASP A 305 22.38 13.28 -12.04
C ASP A 305 22.52 14.82 -11.91
N THR A 306 23.66 15.35 -12.35
CA THR A 306 23.95 16.80 -12.35
C THR A 306 23.02 17.61 -13.26
N LEU A 307 22.26 16.95 -14.14
CA LEU A 307 21.29 17.55 -15.05
C LEU A 307 19.84 17.43 -14.50
N GLY A 308 19.67 16.91 -13.29
CA GLY A 308 18.37 16.78 -12.61
C GLY A 308 17.52 15.60 -13.08
N ARG A 309 18.08 14.68 -13.88
CA ARG A 309 17.41 13.46 -14.34
C ARG A 309 17.53 12.37 -13.29
N TYR A 310 16.48 11.59 -13.10
CA TYR A 310 16.52 10.43 -12.20
C TYR A 310 17.42 9.33 -12.78
N ILE A 311 18.28 8.76 -11.93
CA ILE A 311 19.21 7.70 -12.33
C ILE A 311 18.48 6.36 -12.47
N LEU A 312 17.61 6.03 -11.50
CA LEU A 312 16.92 4.75 -11.41
C LEU A 312 15.42 4.87 -11.66
N ALA A 313 14.79 5.90 -11.10
CA ALA A 313 13.35 6.05 -11.19
C ALA A 313 12.93 6.58 -12.57
N ASN A 314 12.03 5.87 -13.23
CA ASN A 314 11.19 6.45 -14.27
C ASN A 314 9.78 6.61 -13.68
N PRO A 315 9.32 7.84 -13.39
CA PRO A 315 8.00 8.08 -12.82
C PRO A 315 6.84 7.53 -13.68
N SER A 316 7.10 7.27 -14.97
CA SER A 316 6.13 6.70 -15.91
C SER A 316 6.28 5.18 -16.10
N GLY A 317 7.34 4.57 -15.57
CA GLY A 317 7.66 3.16 -15.75
C GLY A 317 7.26 2.32 -14.54
N LEU A 318 6.42 1.29 -14.76
CA LEU A 318 6.03 0.33 -13.73
C LEU A 318 7.10 -0.78 -13.59
N THR A 319 8.32 -0.40 -13.25
CA THR A 319 9.40 -1.38 -12.98
C THR A 319 9.37 -1.71 -11.50
N GLY A 320 9.25 -2.99 -11.15
CA GLY A 320 9.30 -3.44 -9.75
C GLY A 320 10.63 -3.06 -9.07
N PRO A 321 10.69 -3.11 -7.72
CA PRO A 321 11.87 -2.69 -6.95
C PRO A 321 13.04 -3.64 -7.22
N THR A 322 13.86 -3.28 -8.20
CA THR A 322 15.07 -4.02 -8.59
C THR A 322 16.23 -3.05 -8.71
N LEU A 323 17.40 -3.47 -8.27
CA LEU A 323 18.63 -2.70 -8.35
C LEU A 323 19.77 -3.63 -8.76
N TRP A 324 20.58 -3.21 -9.74
CA TRP A 324 21.68 -4.02 -10.27
C TRP A 324 21.27 -5.43 -10.71
N GLY A 325 20.02 -5.60 -11.17
CA GLY A 325 19.46 -6.89 -11.57
C GLY A 325 19.03 -7.80 -10.42
N LEU A 326 19.12 -7.33 -9.17
CA LEU A 326 18.67 -8.04 -7.98
C LEU A 326 17.38 -7.45 -7.42
N PRO A 327 16.46 -8.27 -6.87
CA PRO A 327 15.29 -7.78 -6.17
C PRO A 327 15.68 -6.98 -4.92
N VAL A 328 14.94 -5.90 -4.67
CA VAL A 328 15.03 -5.10 -3.45
C VAL A 328 13.81 -5.34 -2.60
N VAL A 329 14.04 -5.83 -1.39
CA VAL A 329 13.04 -6.02 -0.36
C VAL A 329 13.08 -4.83 0.59
N ALA A 330 12.05 -4.00 0.52
CA ALA A 330 11.89 -2.87 1.41
C ALA A 330 11.09 -3.27 2.65
N THR A 331 11.57 -2.88 3.84
CA THR A 331 10.94 -3.14 5.14
C THR A 331 10.74 -1.85 5.95
N GLU A 332 9.76 -1.83 6.86
CA GLU A 332 9.54 -0.72 7.81
C GLU A 332 10.37 -0.89 9.11
N ALA A 333 11.11 -1.99 9.22
CA ALA A 333 11.90 -2.26 10.42
C ALA A 333 12.90 -1.11 10.70
N ALA A 334 12.66 -0.38 11.81
CA ALA A 334 13.43 0.81 12.17
C ALA A 334 14.95 0.56 12.29
N ALA A 335 15.34 -0.69 12.61
CA ALA A 335 16.74 -1.11 12.69
C ALA A 335 17.48 -1.03 11.34
N PHE A 336 16.77 -1.05 10.21
CA PHE A 336 17.33 -0.86 8.86
C PHE A 336 17.43 0.60 8.43
N LYS A 337 16.98 1.56 9.24
CA LYS A 337 17.07 2.97 8.88
C LYS A 337 18.53 3.41 8.73
N GLY A 338 18.90 3.89 7.55
CA GLY A 338 20.27 4.26 7.18
C GLY A 338 21.21 3.07 6.99
N LYS A 339 20.69 1.85 6.96
CA LYS A 339 21.47 0.61 6.83
C LYS A 339 20.91 -0.30 5.74
N PHE A 340 21.73 -1.23 5.30
CA PHE A 340 21.35 -2.20 4.28
C PHE A 340 21.91 -3.57 4.64
N LEU A 341 21.24 -4.61 4.13
CA LEU A 341 21.71 -5.98 4.12
C LEU A 341 21.69 -6.49 2.68
N THR A 342 22.85 -6.87 2.17
CA THR A 342 23.01 -7.44 0.83
C THR A 342 23.59 -8.82 0.96
N GLY A 343 23.02 -9.82 0.30
CA GLY A 343 23.59 -11.15 0.40
C GLY A 343 22.91 -12.21 -0.45
N ALA A 344 23.49 -13.40 -0.39
CA ALA A 344 22.93 -14.59 -1.02
C ALA A 344 21.99 -15.30 -0.04
N PHE A 345 20.74 -14.86 0.05
CA PHE A 345 19.75 -15.43 0.97
C PHE A 345 19.42 -16.89 0.66
N ASN A 346 19.42 -17.26 -0.62
CA ASN A 346 19.11 -18.61 -1.10
C ASN A 346 20.21 -19.66 -0.76
N ALA A 347 21.48 -19.25 -0.68
CA ALA A 347 22.62 -20.13 -0.45
C ALA A 347 23.23 -19.95 0.94
N GLY A 348 23.13 -18.75 1.50
CA GLY A 348 23.75 -18.36 2.76
C GLY A 348 22.95 -18.76 4.00
N ALA A 349 21.62 -18.81 3.89
CA ALA A 349 20.73 -19.20 4.97
C ALA A 349 19.71 -20.25 4.52
N GLN A 350 19.28 -21.09 5.45
CA GLN A 350 18.18 -22.02 5.26
C GLN A 350 17.28 -21.99 6.49
N ILE A 351 15.97 -21.84 6.27
CA ILE A 351 14.96 -21.95 7.31
C ILE A 351 14.47 -23.39 7.36
N PHE A 352 14.22 -23.89 8.57
CA PHE A 352 13.70 -25.21 8.80
C PHE A 352 12.47 -25.13 9.68
N ASP A 353 11.31 -25.46 9.12
CA ASP A 353 10.06 -25.51 9.86
C ASP A 353 9.89 -26.87 10.51
N ARG A 354 9.68 -26.85 11.83
CA ARG A 354 9.32 -28.01 12.64
C ARG A 354 7.82 -28.19 12.70
N GLU A 355 7.11 -27.07 12.78
CA GLU A 355 5.66 -26.97 12.88
C GLU A 355 5.23 -25.69 12.17
N ASP A 356 4.34 -25.84 11.18
CA ASP A 356 3.79 -24.70 10.44
C ASP A 356 2.87 -23.89 11.38
N ALA A 357 2.65 -22.60 11.09
CA ALA A 357 1.79 -21.74 11.89
C ALA A 357 0.39 -22.37 12.08
N ASN A 358 0.07 -22.71 13.34
CA ASN A 358 -1.16 -23.38 13.73
C ASN A 358 -1.95 -22.51 14.70
N VAL A 359 -3.26 -22.43 14.48
CA VAL A 359 -4.20 -21.68 15.33
C VAL A 359 -5.05 -22.67 16.11
N VAL A 360 -4.90 -22.67 17.43
CA VAL A 360 -5.66 -23.53 18.34
C VAL A 360 -6.55 -22.67 19.23
N ILE A 361 -7.80 -23.08 19.36
CA ILE A 361 -8.80 -22.40 20.17
C ILE A 361 -9.06 -23.24 21.42
N SER A 362 -9.07 -22.61 22.59
CA SER A 362 -9.42 -23.24 23.87
C SER A 362 -10.49 -22.42 24.59
N THR A 363 -11.54 -23.10 25.05
CA THR A 363 -12.63 -22.54 25.85
C THR A 363 -12.45 -22.79 27.35
N GLU A 364 -11.43 -23.55 27.73
CA GLU A 364 -11.22 -24.05 29.11
C GLU A 364 -9.89 -23.57 29.72
N ASN A 365 -9.28 -22.53 29.14
CA ASN A 365 -8.00 -22.02 29.62
C ASN A 365 -8.17 -21.14 30.88
N ALA A 366 -7.70 -21.63 32.03
CA ALA A 366 -7.79 -20.94 33.32
C ALA A 366 -9.24 -20.50 33.64
N ASP A 367 -9.47 -19.20 33.82
CA ASP A 367 -10.79 -18.64 34.17
C ASP A 367 -11.70 -18.40 32.96
N ASP A 368 -11.27 -18.76 31.74
CA ASP A 368 -11.99 -18.42 30.51
C ASP A 368 -13.38 -19.09 30.47
N PHE A 369 -13.50 -20.29 31.04
CA PHE A 369 -14.77 -20.99 31.17
C PHE A 369 -15.76 -20.24 32.06
N GLU A 370 -15.29 -19.71 33.20
CA GLU A 370 -16.14 -18.94 34.14
C GLU A 370 -16.53 -17.57 33.56
N LYS A 371 -15.65 -16.97 32.75
CA LYS A 371 -15.81 -15.61 32.21
C LYS A 371 -16.44 -15.57 30.81
N ASN A 372 -16.85 -16.71 30.25
CA ASN A 372 -17.32 -16.82 28.86
C ASN A 372 -16.33 -16.24 27.84
N MET A 373 -15.04 -16.46 28.08
CA MET A 373 -13.95 -16.06 27.19
C MET A 373 -13.43 -17.27 26.42
N ILE A 374 -12.77 -17.00 25.31
CA ILE A 374 -12.10 -17.97 24.46
C ILE A 374 -10.66 -17.51 24.30
N SER A 375 -9.71 -18.40 24.60
CA SER A 375 -8.30 -18.20 24.32
C SER A 375 -7.98 -18.77 22.94
N ILE A 376 -7.35 -17.98 22.09
CA ILE A 376 -6.87 -18.41 20.78
C ILE A 376 -5.35 -18.27 20.76
N ARG A 377 -4.65 -19.38 20.51
CA ARG A 377 -3.19 -19.44 20.42
C ARG A 377 -2.79 -19.63 18.96
N CYS A 378 -1.87 -18.81 18.49
CA CYS A 378 -1.19 -19.00 17.21
C CYS A 378 0.29 -19.30 17.52
N GLU A 379 0.81 -20.44 17.10
CA GLU A 379 2.20 -20.81 17.31
C GLU A 379 2.82 -21.46 16.07
N GLU A 380 4.12 -21.23 15.90
CA GLU A 380 4.96 -21.92 14.93
C GLU A 380 6.29 -22.30 15.56
N ARG A 381 6.96 -23.28 14.96
CA ARG A 381 8.28 -23.72 15.41
C ARG A 381 9.23 -23.82 14.24
N LEU A 382 10.33 -23.09 14.32
CA LEU A 382 11.32 -23.02 13.26
C LEU A 382 12.74 -22.88 13.79
N ALA A 383 13.70 -23.19 12.93
CA ALA A 383 15.13 -23.01 13.17
C ALA A 383 15.77 -22.32 11.96
N LEU A 384 16.66 -21.37 12.21
CA LEU A 384 17.42 -20.67 11.16
C LEU A 384 18.88 -21.12 11.16
N ALA A 385 19.32 -21.71 10.06
CA ALA A 385 20.72 -22.10 9.85
C ALA A 385 21.40 -21.15 8.87
N VAL A 386 22.23 -20.24 9.39
CA VAL A 386 23.12 -19.39 8.58
C VAL A 386 24.39 -20.18 8.26
N LYS A 387 24.40 -20.82 7.09
CA LYS A 387 25.50 -21.69 6.65
C LYS A 387 26.76 -20.91 6.28
N ARG A 388 26.58 -19.70 5.74
CA ARG A 388 27.68 -18.84 5.24
C ARG A 388 27.45 -17.40 5.69
N PRO A 389 27.99 -17.03 6.86
CA PRO A 389 27.90 -15.65 7.37
C PRO A 389 28.53 -14.62 6.41
N GLU A 390 29.61 -15.01 5.72
CA GLU A 390 30.31 -14.21 4.70
C GLU A 390 29.46 -13.88 3.45
N ALA A 391 28.38 -14.63 3.23
CA ALA A 391 27.46 -14.38 2.12
C ALA A 391 26.50 -13.21 2.40
N PHE A 392 26.51 -12.68 3.63
CA PHE A 392 25.67 -11.57 4.07
C PHE A 392 26.55 -10.39 4.46
N ILE A 393 26.23 -9.23 3.91
CA ILE A 393 26.95 -7.99 4.16
C ILE A 393 25.99 -6.97 4.70
N TYR A 394 26.31 -6.49 5.90
CA TYR A 394 25.53 -5.51 6.60
C TYR A 394 26.36 -4.25 6.83
N GLY A 395 25.78 -3.10 6.48
CA GLY A 395 26.48 -1.82 6.52
C GLY A 395 25.53 -0.64 6.67
N SER A 396 26.10 0.50 7.03
CA SER A 396 25.42 1.79 6.90
C SER A 396 25.65 2.36 5.52
N PHE A 397 24.63 3.04 4.97
CA PHE A 397 24.83 3.86 3.78
C PHE A 397 25.84 4.97 4.07
N THR A 398 26.73 5.22 3.11
CA THR A 398 27.58 6.38 3.10
C THR A 398 26.68 7.61 2.96
N VAL A 399 26.75 8.51 3.93
CA VAL A 399 25.98 9.77 3.85
C VAL A 399 26.49 10.51 2.61
N PRO A 400 25.62 10.84 1.64
CA PRO A 400 26.04 11.59 0.47
C PRO A 400 26.65 12.90 0.96
N ALA A 401 27.89 13.18 0.54
CA ALA A 401 28.55 14.42 0.90
C ALA A 401 27.64 15.58 0.44
N PRO A 402 27.36 16.59 1.29
CA PRO A 402 26.55 17.72 0.87
C PRO A 402 27.18 18.33 -0.38
N ALA A 403 26.38 18.45 -1.43
CA ALA A 403 26.81 19.04 -2.69
C ALA A 403 27.09 20.53 -2.47
N GLY A 404 28.33 20.86 -2.10
CA GLY A 404 28.89 22.21 -2.05
C GLY A 404 28.23 23.16 -1.03
N ALA A 405 29.00 23.54 -0.01
CA ALA A 405 28.89 24.89 0.54
C ALA A 405 29.72 25.85 -0.31
#